data_AF-S2XG68-F1
#
_entry.id   AF-S2XG68-F1
#
_cell.length_a   1.000
_cell.length_b   1.000
_cell.length_c   1.000
_cell.angle_alpha   90.00
_cell.angle_beta   90.00
_cell.angle_gamma   90.00
#
_symmetry.space_group_name_H-M   'P 1'
#
loop_
_entity.id
_entity.type
_entity.pdbx_description
1 polymer ?
#
loop_
_entity_poly.entity_id
_entity_poly.type
_entity_poly.pdbx_seq_one_letter_code
_entity_poly.pdbx_strand_id
1 'polypeptide(L)'
;MHKYELVNTFTIFALTTLFILWRPQGINESIPALCGALLLIVAGVVQFSDVLEIFKLVSGPSITIISTIVICIVLESKGVFWGVAVNLAN
;
A
#
# COMPACT_ATOMS: atom_id res chain seq x y z
N MET A 1 30.57 -9.47 3.39
CA MET A 1 29.38 -9.87 2.61
C MET A 1 28.11 -9.19 3.10
N HIS A 2 27.83 -9.12 4.40
CA HIS A 2 26.60 -8.52 4.94
C HIS A 2 26.33 -7.03 4.61
N LYS A 3 27.38 -6.21 4.42
CA LYS A 3 27.23 -4.78 4.06
C LYS A 3 26.63 -4.55 2.66
N TYR A 4 26.89 -5.45 1.71
CA TYR A 4 26.44 -5.26 0.32
C TYR A 4 24.95 -5.57 0.16
N GLU A 5 24.42 -6.52 0.93
CA GLU A 5 23.01 -6.87 0.90
C GLU A 5 22.13 -5.74 1.45
N LEU A 6 22.52 -5.11 2.55
CA LEU A 6 21.80 -3.97 3.12
C LEU A 6 21.70 -2.79 2.16
N VAL A 7 22.79 -2.50 1.42
CA VAL A 7 22.82 -1.42 0.43
C VAL A 7 21.91 -1.75 -0.75
N ASN A 8 21.89 -3.00 -1.22
CA ASN A 8 21.01 -3.41 -2.30
C ASN A 8 19.54 -3.30 -1.90
N THR A 9 19.16 -3.79 -0.71
CA THR A 9 17.78 -3.71 -0.22
C THR A 9 17.31 -2.28 -0.09
N PHE A 10 18.12 -1.41 0.51
CA PHE A 10 17.77 0.00 0.69
C PHE A 10 17.63 0.73 -0.66
N THR A 11 18.52 0.42 -1.62
CA THR A 11 18.47 1.03 -2.97
C THR A 11 17.21 0.60 -3.72
N ILE A 12 16.88 -0.69 -3.69
CA ILE A 12 15.66 -1.22 -4.33
C ILE A 12 14.43 -0.64 -3.65
N PHE A 13 14.40 -0.59 -2.32
CA PHE A 13 13.30 -0.02 -1.55
C PHE A 13 13.08 1.46 -1.87
N ALA A 14 14.15 2.26 -1.85
CA ALA A 14 14.09 3.69 -2.15
C ALA A 14 13.62 3.94 -3.59
N LEU A 15 14.15 3.20 -4.57
CA LEU A 15 13.69 3.27 -5.96
C LEU A 15 12.21 2.92 -6.08
N THR A 16 11.78 1.80 -5.51
CA THR A 16 10.38 1.34 -5.60
C THR A 16 9.44 2.36 -4.97
N THR A 17 9.79 2.87 -3.79
CA THR A 17 9.03 3.91 -3.07
C THR A 17 8.96 5.21 -3.89
N LEU A 18 10.07 5.63 -4.50
CA LEU A 18 10.12 6.83 -5.33
C LEU A 18 9.27 6.68 -6.60
N PHE A 19 9.28 5.50 -7.23
CA PHE A 19 8.40 5.20 -8.37
C PHE A 19 6.92 5.21 -8.00
N ILE A 20 6.55 4.68 -6.82
CA ILE A 20 5.17 4.71 -6.33
C ILE A 20 4.73 6.15 -6.05
N LEU A 21 5.55 6.94 -5.36
CA LEU A 21 5.24 8.35 -5.02
C LEU A 21 5.20 9.26 -6.25
N TRP A 22 6.14 9.09 -7.18
CA TRP A 22 6.22 9.93 -8.38
C TRP A 22 5.11 9.58 -9.39
N ARG A 23 4.55 8.36 -9.33
CA ARG A 23 3.45 7.89 -10.20
C ARG A 23 3.61 8.35 -11.66
N PRO A 24 4.74 8.02 -12.33
CA PRO A 24 5.01 8.50 -13.67
C PRO A 24 3.92 8.04 -14.63
N GLN A 25 3.36 9.00 -15.40
CA GLN A 25 2.34 8.76 -16.44
C GLN A 25 1.04 8.09 -15.97
N GLY A 26 0.70 8.20 -14.68
CA GLY A 26 -0.55 7.63 -14.17
C GLY A 26 -0.59 6.10 -14.16
N ILE A 27 0.58 5.46 -14.26
CA ILE A 27 0.73 4.00 -14.15
C ILE A 27 0.16 3.56 -12.79
N ASN A 28 -0.55 2.43 -12.79
CA ASN A 28 -1.09 1.86 -11.56
C ASN A 28 0.06 1.54 -10.59
N GLU A 29 -0.03 2.06 -9.36
CA GLU A 29 0.95 1.87 -8.28
C GLU A 29 1.25 0.40 -7.99
N SER A 30 0.31 -0.51 -8.31
CA SER A 30 0.52 -1.96 -8.18
C SER A 30 1.64 -2.49 -9.08
N ILE A 31 1.87 -1.91 -10.26
CA ILE A 31 2.87 -2.38 -11.23
C ILE A 31 4.32 -2.20 -10.72
N PRO A 32 4.77 -0.99 -10.34
CA PRO A 32 6.10 -0.81 -9.77
C PRO A 32 6.27 -1.55 -8.44
N ALA A 33 5.22 -1.66 -7.62
CA ALA A 33 5.26 -2.45 -6.39
C ALA A 33 5.51 -3.95 -6.67
N LEU A 34 4.81 -4.54 -7.65
CA LEU A 34 5.01 -5.93 -8.07
C LEU A 34 6.42 -6.13 -8.64
N CYS A 35 6.90 -5.25 -9.51
CA CYS A 35 8.26 -5.33 -10.04
C CYS A 35 9.32 -5.27 -8.93
N GLY A 36 9.19 -4.35 -7.96
CA GLY A 36 10.10 -4.26 -6.83
C GLY A 36 10.10 -5.52 -5.96
N ALA A 37 8.92 -6.07 -5.67
CA ALA A 37 8.80 -7.33 -4.91
C ALA A 37 9.46 -8.52 -5.65
N LEU A 38 9.26 -8.60 -6.97
CA LEU A 38 9.84 -9.66 -7.81
C LEU A 38 11.37 -9.55 -7.85
N LEU A 39 11.90 -8.34 -7.95
CA LEU A 39 13.34 -8.09 -7.88
C LEU A 39 13.95 -8.50 -6.52
N LEU A 40 13.25 -8.26 -5.41
CA LEU A 40 13.71 -8.67 -4.07
C LEU A 40 13.76 -10.18 -3.90
N ILE A 41 12.77 -10.90 -4.45
CA ILE A 41 12.73 -12.37 -4.43
C ILE A 41 13.86 -12.94 -5.31
N VAL A 42 14.03 -12.42 -6.53
CA VAL A 42 15.09 -12.87 -7.46
C VAL A 42 16.49 -12.55 -6.92
N ALA A 43 16.66 -11.43 -6.21
CA ALA A 43 17.91 -11.08 -5.55
C ALA A 43 18.23 -11.96 -4.33
N GLY A 44 17.32 -12.84 -3.90
CA GLY A 44 17.51 -13.73 -2.74
C GLY A 44 17.51 -13.02 -1.39
N VAL A 45 17.12 -11.75 -1.36
CA VAL A 45 17.10 -10.90 -0.16
C VAL A 45 15.91 -11.23 0.74
N VAL A 46 14.80 -11.67 0.15
CA VAL A 46 13.53 -11.92 0.84
C VAL A 46 13.09 -13.36 0.61
N GLN A 47 12.78 -14.09 1.68
CA GLN A 47 12.27 -15.45 1.62
C GLN A 47 10.74 -15.47 1.54
N PHE A 48 10.16 -16.59 1.08
CA PHE A 48 8.70 -16.75 1.03
C PHE A 48 8.04 -16.64 2.41
N SER A 49 8.75 -17.00 3.49
CA SER A 49 8.30 -16.80 4.88
C SER A 49 8.06 -15.32 5.18
N ASP A 50 8.95 -14.46 4.73
CA ASP A 50 8.94 -13.02 5.01
C ASP A 50 7.76 -12.35 4.31
N VAL A 51 7.44 -12.81 3.09
CA VAL A 51 6.24 -12.36 2.36
C VAL A 51 4.96 -12.69 3.13
N LEU A 52 4.88 -13.89 3.70
CA LEU A 52 3.73 -14.31 4.51
C LEU A 52 3.62 -13.50 5.81
N GLU A 53 4.75 -13.17 6.42
CA GLU A 53 4.80 -12.31 7.61
C GLU A 53 4.30 -10.88 7.30
N ILE A 54 4.79 -10.29 6.21
CA ILE A 54 4.34 -8.96 5.75
C ILE A 54 2.84 -8.98 5.42
N PHE A 55 2.34 -10.06 4.79
CA PHE A 55 0.92 -10.20 4.50
C PHE A 55 0.05 -10.19 5.76
N LYS A 56 0.48 -10.87 6.83
CA LYS A 56 -0.20 -10.84 8.14
C LYS A 56 -0.12 -9.46 8.80
N LEU A 57 1.01 -8.78 8.65
CA LEU A 57 1.21 -7.44 9.21
C LEU A 57 0.27 -6.41 8.57
N VAL A 58 0.09 -6.48 7.24
CA VAL A 58 -0.73 -5.52 6.49
C VAL A 58 -2.22 -5.89 6.49
N SER A 59 -2.59 -7.16 6.72
CA SER A 59 -3.99 -7.58 6.65
C SER A 59 -4.90 -6.89 7.67
N GLY A 60 -4.40 -6.65 8.89
CA GLY A 60 -5.15 -5.96 9.94
C GLY A 60 -5.57 -4.54 9.55
N PRO A 61 -4.60 -3.63 9.28
CA PRO A 61 -4.89 -2.28 8.79
C PRO A 61 -5.72 -2.25 7.51
N SER A 62 -5.49 -3.20 6.58
CA SER A 62 -6.26 -3.29 5.34
C SER A 62 -7.76 -3.54 5.59
N ILE A 63 -8.09 -4.46 6.51
CA ILE A 63 -9.48 -4.73 6.90
C ILE A 63 -10.12 -3.50 7.52
N THR A 64 -9.38 -2.73 8.33
CA THR A 64 -9.88 -1.48 8.91
C THR A 64 -10.26 -0.48 7.82
N ILE A 65 -9.39 -0.26 6.83
CA ILE A 65 -9.65 0.64 5.71
C ILE A 65 -10.90 0.19 4.93
N ILE A 66 -10.97 -1.10 4.58
CA ILE A 66 -12.13 -1.68 3.88
C ILE A 66 -13.41 -1.51 4.71
N SER A 67 -13.34 -1.74 6.02
CA SER A 67 -14.49 -1.58 6.93
C SER A 67 -14.95 -0.12 6.95
N THR A 68 -14.03 0.85 7.01
CA THR A 68 -14.38 2.27 6.94
C THR A 68 -15.01 2.63 5.61
N ILE A 69 -14.50 2.11 4.48
CA ILE A 69 -15.12 2.31 3.17
C ILE A 69 -16.56 1.77 3.15
N VAL A 70 -16.78 0.57 3.69
CA VAL A 70 -18.12 -0.03 3.78
C VAL A 70 -19.06 0.83 4.63
N ILE A 71 -18.60 1.31 5.80
CA ILE A 71 -19.37 2.24 6.65
C ILE A 71 -19.74 3.50 5.87
N CYS A 72 -18.79 4.10 5.15
CA CYS A 72 -19.05 5.28 4.33
C CYS A 72 -20.12 5.01 3.27
N ILE A 73 -20.04 3.89 2.54
CA ILE A 73 -21.03 3.51 1.52
C ILE A 73 -22.44 3.35 2.14
N VAL A 74 -22.54 2.74 3.31
CA VAL A 74 -23.82 2.57 4.02
C VAL A 74 -24.42 3.92 4.45
N LEU A 75 -23.59 4.81 5.00
CA LEU A 75 -24.02 6.15 5.41
C LEU A 75 -24.42 7.03 4.22
N GLU A 76 -23.69 6.94 3.11
CA GLU A 76 -23.99 7.62 1.87
C GLU A 76 -25.34 7.17 1.29
N SER A 77 -25.61 5.86 1.28
CA SER A 77 -26.88 5.30 0.83
C SER A 77 -28.09 5.79 1.65
N LYS A 78 -27.89 6.15 2.93
CA LYS A 78 -28.92 6.73 3.79
C LYS A 78 -29.02 8.25 3.72
N GLY A 79 -28.17 8.92 2.93
CA GLY A 79 -28.14 10.37 2.79
C GLY A 79 -27.57 11.10 4.02
N VAL A 80 -26.90 10.40 4.93
CA VAL A 80 -26.36 10.98 6.18
C VAL A 80 -25.33 12.06 5.87
N PHE A 81 -24.46 11.82 4.88
CA PHE A 81 -23.45 12.81 4.47
C PHE A 81 -24.06 14.10 3.92
N TRP A 82 -25.20 14.02 3.24
CA TRP A 82 -25.91 15.23 2.77
C TRP A 82 -26.47 16.04 3.95
N GLY A 83 -27.10 15.38 4.92
CA GLY A 83 -27.63 16.05 6.11
C GLY A 83 -26.54 16.73 6.95
N VAL A 84 -25.40 16.06 7.13
CA VAL A 84 -24.22 16.62 7.82
C VAL A 84 -23.64 17.80 7.04
N ALA A 85 -23.56 17.73 5.71
CA ALA A 85 -23.03 18.81 4.88
C ALA A 85 -23.88 20.09 4.97
N VAL A 86 -25.20 19.98 4.98
CA VAL A 86 -26.11 21.14 5.13
C VAL A 86 -25.94 21.80 6.51
N ASN A 87 -25.85 21.01 7.58
CA ASN A 87 -25.66 21.54 8.94
C ASN A 87 -24.27 22.18 9.15
N LEU A 88 -23.26 21.77 8.38
CA LEU A 88 -21.92 22.40 8.44
C LEU A 88 -21.83 23.69 7.62
N ALA A 89 -22.64 23.82 6.57
CA ALA A 89 -22.63 24.98 5.68
C ALA A 89 -23.38 26.20 6.25
N ASN A 90 -24.17 26.01 7.31
CA ASN A 90 -24.95 27.05 7.97
C ASN A 90 -24.39 27.36 9.37
#